data_AF-A0A962AMP6-F1
#
_entry.id   AF-A0A962AMP6-F1
#
_cell.length_a   1.000
_cell.length_b   1.000
_cell.length_c   1.000
_cell.angle_alpha   90.00
_cell.angle_beta   90.00
_cell.angle_gamma   90.00
#
_symmetry.space_group_name_H-M   'P 1'
#
loop_
_entity.id
_entity.type
_entity.pdbx_description
1 polymer ?
#
loop_
_entity_poly.entity_id
_entity_poly.type
_entity_poly.pdbx_seq_one_letter_code
_entity_poly.pdbx_strand_id
1 'polypeptide(L)'
;MTPTLKIFGLLLVGVALLGAPAAIWPAYLDSPIGLLLAAPYFLLLILSGLGLPGLLQHNGACGWGWCGPSTLGYVVMVVASLASLYGLAALIARIRAR
;
A
#
# COMPACT_ATOMS: atom_id res chain seq x y z
N MET A 1 -9.66 -18.05 -16.23
CA MET A 1 -9.04 -16.95 -15.47
C MET A 1 -9.03 -15.70 -16.35
N THR A 2 -9.76 -14.64 -15.97
CA THR A 2 -9.86 -13.40 -16.74
C THR A 2 -8.48 -12.73 -16.91
N PRO A 3 -8.24 -11.98 -18.00
CA PRO A 3 -6.95 -11.32 -18.23
C PRO A 3 -6.57 -10.37 -17.07
N THR A 4 -7.57 -9.71 -16.48
CA THR A 4 -7.41 -8.86 -15.28
C THR A 4 -6.81 -9.62 -14.11
N LEU A 5 -7.31 -10.82 -13.77
CA LEU A 5 -6.80 -11.61 -12.66
C LEU A 5 -5.36 -12.08 -12.88
N LYS A 6 -4.99 -12.39 -14.13
CA LYS A 6 -3.59 -12.74 -14.47
C LYS A 6 -2.65 -11.55 -14.28
N ILE A 7 -3.02 -10.38 -14.81
CA ILE A 7 -2.23 -9.15 -14.67
C ILE A 7 -2.13 -8.75 -13.20
N PHE A 8 -3.23 -8.82 -12.46
CA PHE A 8 -3.28 -8.54 -11.03
C PHE A 8 -2.34 -9.45 -10.23
N GLY A 9 -2.38 -10.77 -10.49
CA GLY A 9 -1.45 -11.72 -9.86
C GLY A 9 0.02 -11.40 -10.16
N LEU A 10 0.32 -11.00 -11.40
CA LEU A 10 1.68 -10.61 -11.81
C LEU A 10 2.14 -9.33 -11.09
N LEU A 11 1.26 -8.34 -10.95
CA LEU A 11 1.54 -7.13 -10.18
C LEU A 11 1.77 -7.42 -8.69
N LEU A 12 0.97 -8.30 -8.10
CA LEU A 12 1.15 -8.72 -6.70
C LEU A 12 2.52 -9.37 -6.48
N VAL A 13 2.91 -10.30 -7.35
CA VAL A 13 4.22 -10.94 -7.30
C VAL A 13 5.33 -9.91 -7.48
N GLY A 14 5.17 -8.97 -8.41
CA GLY A 14 6.14 -7.89 -8.63
C GLY A 14 6.34 -7.02 -7.39
N VAL A 15 5.26 -6.58 -6.74
CA VAL A 15 5.34 -5.78 -5.51
C VAL A 15 5.96 -6.58 -4.35
N ALA A 16 5.59 -7.85 -4.20
CA ALA A 16 6.18 -8.72 -3.18
C ALA A 16 7.69 -8.91 -3.40
N LEU A 17 8.11 -9.10 -4.66
CA LEU A 17 9.52 -9.27 -5.01
C LEU A 17 10.31 -7.97 -4.81
N LEU A 18 9.71 -6.81 -5.08
CA LEU A 18 10.30 -5.51 -4.77
C LEU A 18 10.44 -5.28 -3.26
N GLY A 19 9.51 -5.79 -2.45
CA GLY A 19 9.58 -5.71 -0.99
C GLY A 19 10.52 -6.73 -0.35
N ALA A 20 10.85 -7.83 -1.03
CA ALA A 20 11.63 -8.93 -0.46
C ALA A 20 13.01 -8.53 0.11
N PRO A 21 13.80 -7.64 -0.54
CA PRO A 21 15.10 -7.21 0.00
C PRO A 21 15.01 -6.53 1.38
N ALA A 22 13.88 -5.89 1.70
CA ALA A 22 13.69 -5.22 2.98
C ALA A 22 13.73 -6.19 4.18
N ALA A 23 13.46 -7.48 3.98
CA ALA A 23 13.53 -8.50 5.03
C ALA A 23 14.98 -8.82 5.46
N ILE A 24 15.96 -8.61 4.56
CA ILE A 24 17.38 -8.88 4.80
C ILE A 24 18.11 -7.58 5.11
N TRP A 25 17.73 -6.50 4.43
CA TRP A 25 18.35 -5.19 4.56
C TRP A 25 17.28 -4.11 4.79
N PRO A 26 16.95 -3.76 6.04
CA PRO A 26 15.88 -2.82 6.33
C PRO A 26 16.13 -1.40 5.79
N ALA A 27 17.41 -0.97 5.70
CA ALA A 27 17.77 0.32 5.10
C ALA A 27 17.45 0.40 3.59
N TYR A 28 17.08 -0.70 2.94
CA TYR A 28 16.53 -0.68 1.59
C TYR A 28 15.25 0.16 1.50
N LEU A 29 14.46 0.24 2.58
CA LEU A 29 13.26 1.07 2.66
C LEU A 29 13.56 2.58 2.78
N ASP A 30 14.81 2.98 3.01
CA ASP A 30 15.21 4.39 2.96
C ASP A 30 15.40 4.89 1.52
N SER A 31 15.34 3.98 0.54
CA SER A 31 15.37 4.32 -0.88
C SER A 31 14.00 4.80 -1.39
N PRO A 32 13.91 5.38 -2.61
CA PRO A 32 12.63 5.77 -3.22
C PRO A 32 11.61 4.63 -3.31
N ILE A 33 12.08 3.37 -3.26
CA ILE A 33 11.24 2.17 -3.28
C ILE A 33 10.46 2.03 -1.98
N GLY A 34 11.05 2.40 -0.83
CA GLY A 34 10.31 2.42 0.43
C GLY A 34 9.24 3.49 0.44
N LEU A 35 9.47 4.64 -0.18
CA LEU A 35 8.42 5.66 -0.36
C LEU A 35 7.27 5.15 -1.23
N LEU A 36 7.58 4.39 -2.29
CA LEU A 36 6.56 3.75 -3.14
C LEU A 36 5.73 2.71 -2.36
N LEU A 37 6.39 1.88 -1.55
CA LEU A 37 5.72 0.88 -0.71
C LEU A 37 4.96 1.53 0.46
N ALA A 38 5.35 2.73 0.88
CA ALA A 38 4.67 3.55 1.87
C ALA A 38 3.51 4.37 1.29
N ALA A 39 3.26 4.36 -0.02
CA ALA A 39 2.10 5.01 -0.63
C ALA A 39 0.76 4.78 0.11
N PRO A 40 0.38 3.54 0.50
CA PRO A 40 -0.86 3.30 1.25
C PRO A 40 -0.84 3.91 2.67
N TYR A 41 0.32 4.19 3.25
CA TYR A 41 0.41 4.85 4.56
C TYR A 41 0.00 6.33 4.49
N PHE A 42 0.29 7.02 3.38
CA PHE A 42 -0.19 8.40 3.20
C PHE A 42 -1.71 8.50 3.16
N LEU A 43 -2.40 7.45 2.69
CA LEU A 43 -3.85 7.38 2.77
C LEU A 43 -4.34 7.38 4.23
N LEU A 44 -3.65 6.67 5.13
CA LEU A 44 -3.97 6.68 6.56
C LEU A 44 -3.77 8.06 7.18
N LEU A 45 -2.71 8.78 6.80
CA LEU A 45 -2.45 10.14 7.27
C LEU A 45 -3.58 11.09 6.87
N ILE A 46 -4.06 11.00 5.61
CA ILE A 46 -5.17 11.81 5.11
C ILE A 46 -6.47 11.47 5.85
N LEU A 47 -6.80 10.19 5.99
CA LEU A 47 -8.01 9.73 6.68
C LEU A 47 -7.99 10.10 8.17
N SER A 48 -6.83 10.02 8.83
CA SER A 48 -6.66 10.43 10.22
C SER A 48 -6.78 11.96 10.37
N GLY A 49 -6.24 12.73 9.42
CA GLY A 49 -6.44 14.18 9.35
C GLY A 49 -7.89 14.60 9.13
N LEU A 50 -8.69 13.76 8.48
CA LEU A 50 -10.16 13.90 8.35
C LEU A 50 -10.92 13.50 9.62
N GLY A 51 -10.22 13.09 10.68
CA GLY A 51 -10.80 12.77 11.98
C GLY A 51 -11.30 11.33 12.13
N LEU A 52 -10.94 10.41 11.23
CA LEU A 52 -11.25 8.98 11.44
C LEU A 52 -10.37 8.41 12.57
N PRO A 53 -10.96 8.01 13.72
CA PRO A 53 -10.18 7.47 14.82
C PRO A 53 -9.76 6.04 14.55
N GLY A 54 -8.69 5.60 15.23
CA GLY A 54 -8.29 4.20 15.23
C GLY A 54 -7.57 3.71 13.98
N LEU A 55 -7.14 4.58 13.06
CA LEU A 55 -6.28 4.23 11.91
C LEU A 55 -4.78 4.23 12.26
N LEU A 56 -4.37 5.15 13.14
CA LEU A 56 -3.01 5.28 13.64
C LEU A 56 -2.99 4.95 15.13
N GLN A 57 -1.86 4.42 15.61
CA GLN A 57 -1.62 4.28 17.04
C GLN A 57 -1.77 5.64 17.76
N HIS A 58 -2.31 5.60 18.98
CA HIS A 58 -2.58 6.80 19.78
C HIS A 58 -3.39 7.90 19.05
N ASN A 59 -4.18 7.53 18.03
CA ASN A 59 -4.92 8.48 17.18
C ASN A 59 -4.04 9.58 16.56
N GLY A 60 -2.78 9.28 16.23
CA GLY A 60 -1.87 10.28 15.66
C GLY A 60 -1.07 11.06 16.71
N ALA A 61 -1.30 10.84 18.01
CA ALA A 61 -0.59 11.54 19.09
C ALA A 61 0.82 10.98 19.37
N CYS A 62 1.58 10.60 18.33
CA CYS A 62 2.95 10.11 18.46
C CYS A 62 3.91 11.27 18.22
N GLY A 63 4.10 12.12 19.23
CA GLY A 63 5.04 13.26 19.29
C GLY A 63 5.69 13.69 17.96
N TRP A 64 6.78 13.01 17.56
CA TRP A 64 7.60 13.29 16.38
C TRP A 64 6.93 12.98 15.01
N GLY A 65 5.61 12.82 14.98
CA GLY A 65 4.76 12.86 13.78
C GLY A 65 4.53 11.53 13.07
N TRP A 66 5.37 10.53 13.27
CA TRP A 66 5.22 9.21 12.65
C TRP A 66 4.62 8.22 13.64
N CYS A 67 3.31 8.00 13.53
CA CYS A 67 2.62 6.93 14.25
C CYS A 67 2.65 5.65 13.44
N GLY A 68 2.92 4.53 14.11
CA GLY A 68 2.66 3.23 13.53
C GLY A 68 1.16 3.07 13.18
N PRO A 69 0.82 2.36 12.10
CA PRO A 69 -0.57 2.02 11.82
C PRO A 69 -1.14 1.11 12.91
N SER A 70 -2.43 1.27 13.21
CA SER A 70 -3.17 0.34 14.08
C SER A 70 -3.57 -0.92 13.29
N THR A 71 -4.24 -1.89 13.93
CA THR A 71 -4.84 -3.03 13.24
C THR A 71 -5.80 -2.61 12.13
N LEU A 72 -6.67 -1.63 12.37
CA LEU A 72 -7.56 -1.08 11.34
C LEU A 72 -6.77 -0.34 10.26
N GLY A 73 -5.71 0.38 10.64
CA GLY A 73 -4.79 1.02 9.70
C GLY A 73 -4.19 0.02 8.71
N TYR A 74 -3.68 -1.12 9.20
CA TYR A 74 -3.18 -2.19 8.35
C TYR A 74 -4.25 -2.74 7.40
N VAL A 75 -5.48 -2.95 7.88
CA VAL A 75 -6.59 -3.40 7.03
C VAL A 75 -6.86 -2.40 5.91
N VAL A 76 -6.96 -1.11 6.23
CA VAL A 76 -7.18 -0.05 5.22
C VAL A 76 -6.01 0.00 4.23
N MET A 77 -4.76 -0.08 4.69
CA MET A 77 -3.59 -0.10 3.81
C MET A 77 -3.63 -1.27 2.83
N VAL A 78 -3.92 -2.49 3.33
CA VAL A 78 -4.00 -3.70 2.48
C VAL A 78 -5.13 -3.58 1.47
N VAL A 79 -6.32 -3.19 1.91
CA VAL A 79 -7.48 -3.02 1.02
C VAL A 79 -7.20 -1.96 -0.05
N ALA A 80 -6.65 -0.81 0.33
CA ALA A 80 -6.29 0.25 -0.60
C ALA A 80 -5.23 -0.20 -1.63
N SER A 81 -4.24 -0.96 -1.18
CA SER A 81 -3.18 -1.51 -2.04
C SER A 81 -3.77 -2.52 -3.04
N LEU A 82 -4.61 -3.45 -2.57
CA LEU A 82 -5.27 -4.44 -3.43
C LEU A 82 -6.21 -3.76 -4.44
N ALA A 83 -7.00 -2.79 -4.00
CA ALA A 83 -7.89 -2.02 -4.86
C ALA A 83 -7.12 -1.26 -5.95
N SER A 84 -5.99 -0.64 -5.59
CA SER A 84 -5.14 0.09 -6.54
C SER A 84 -4.51 -0.84 -7.58
N LEU A 85 -3.94 -1.96 -7.15
CA LEU A 85 -3.35 -2.96 -8.04
C LEU A 85 -4.40 -3.61 -8.95
N TYR A 86 -5.59 -3.89 -8.42
CA TYR A 86 -6.69 -4.43 -9.23
C TYR A 86 -7.21 -3.39 -10.23
N GLY A 87 -7.34 -2.13 -9.83
CA GLY A 87 -7.73 -1.03 -10.70
C GLY A 87 -6.75 -0.84 -11.86
N LEU A 88 -5.43 -0.88 -11.58
CA LEU A 88 -4.39 -0.86 -12.61
C LEU A 88 -4.47 -2.08 -13.54
N ALA A 89 -4.63 -3.29 -12.99
CA ALA A 89 -4.79 -4.49 -13.78
C ALA A 89 -6.02 -4.44 -14.70
N ALA A 90 -7.14 -3.90 -14.20
CA ALA A 90 -8.36 -3.72 -14.96
C ALA A 90 -8.17 -2.67 -16.07
N LEU A 91 -7.48 -1.57 -15.79
CA LEU A 91 -7.16 -0.54 -16.77
C LEU A 91 -6.27 -1.10 -17.90
N ILE A 92 -5.20 -1.80 -17.55
CA ILE A 92 -4.29 -2.43 -18.53
C ILE A 92 -5.04 -3.45 -19.38
N ALA A 93 -5.88 -4.29 -18.76
CA ALA A 93 -6.70 -5.26 -19.49
C ALA A 93 -7.67 -4.58 -20.47
N ARG A 94 -8.27 -3.44 -20.08
CA ARG A 94 -9.15 -2.65 -20.94
C ARG A 94 -8.41 -2.00 -22.10
N ILE A 95 -7.22 -1.44 -21.86
CA ILE A 95 -6.39 -0.82 -22.90
C ILE A 95 -5.94 -1.87 -23.91
N ARG A 96 -5.56 -3.07 -23.46
CA ARG A 96 -5.13 -4.18 -24.33
C ARG A 96 -6.27 -4.84 -25.12
N ALA A 97 -7.51 -4.63 -24.70
CA ALA A 97 -8.71 -5.14 -25.37
C ALA A 97 -9.27 -4.16 -26.42
N ARG A 98 -8.74 -2.93 -26.48
CA ARG A 98 -8.96 -2.00 -27.60
C ARG A 98 -7.94 -2.25 -28.70
#